data_AF-A0AA92JU04-F1
#
_entry.id   AF-A0AA92JU04-F1
#
_cell.length_a   1.000
_cell.length_b   1.000
_cell.length_c   1.000
_cell.angle_alpha   90.00
_cell.angle_beta   90.00
_cell.angle_gamma   90.00
#
_symmetry.space_group_name_H-M   'P 1'
#
loop_
_entity.id
_entity.type
_entity.pdbx_description
1 polymer ?
#
loop_
_entity_poly.entity_id
_entity_poly.type
_entity_poly.pdbx_seq_one_letter_code
_entity_poly.pdbx_strand_id
1 'polypeptide(L)'
;MAELKQHPGRTNDDHKFKRNTRFEIKLSEIEYEALIEKWHQSGQHNSMARFARACIFGEEDIVEIHLNNIKQTNIDRLQVAGALGKIGSNFNQIAKQLNSKYDFITAKTLIAELEKIRTELEKISNLNDGE
;
A
#
# COMPACT_ATOMS: atom_id res chain seq x y z
N MET A 1 -6.80 3.02 -13.82
CA MET A 1 -6.97 1.96 -12.81
C MET A 1 -6.88 0.61 -13.50
N ALA A 2 -6.18 -0.37 -12.92
CA ALA A 2 -6.11 -1.72 -13.50
C ALA A 2 -7.49 -2.39 -13.48
N GLU A 3 -7.91 -2.99 -14.60
CA GLU A 3 -9.23 -3.62 -14.72
C GLU A 3 -9.14 -5.11 -14.43
N LEU A 4 -10.03 -5.64 -13.58
CA LEU A 4 -10.10 -7.08 -13.27
C LEU A 4 -10.58 -7.89 -14.48
N LYS A 5 -10.01 -9.08 -14.68
CA LYS A 5 -10.55 -10.04 -15.64
C LYS A 5 -11.92 -10.53 -15.14
N GLN A 6 -12.91 -10.55 -16.03
CA GLN A 6 -14.22 -11.13 -15.74
C GLN A 6 -14.23 -12.66 -15.86
N HIS A 7 -13.38 -13.20 -16.75
CA HIS A 7 -13.20 -14.63 -16.97
C HIS A 7 -11.71 -14.98 -17.16
N PRO A 8 -11.27 -16.18 -16.75
CA PRO A 8 -9.93 -16.66 -17.08
C PRO A 8 -9.77 -16.76 -18.61
N GLY A 9 -8.60 -16.33 -19.11
CA GLY A 9 -8.31 -16.36 -20.54
C GLY A 9 -8.10 -17.79 -21.07
N ARG A 10 -8.14 -17.97 -22.40
CA ARG A 10 -7.95 -19.28 -23.07
C ARG A 10 -6.59 -19.94 -22.79
N THR A 11 -5.59 -19.14 -22.43
CA THR A 11 -4.26 -19.60 -22.05
C THR A 11 -4.19 -19.50 -20.53
N ASN A 12 -3.95 -20.60 -19.81
CA ASN A 12 -3.77 -20.64 -18.34
C ASN A 12 -2.82 -19.53 -17.85
N ASP A 13 -3.39 -18.36 -17.62
CA ASP A 13 -2.73 -17.14 -17.23
C ASP A 13 -3.53 -16.59 -16.07
N ASP A 14 -3.16 -17.04 -14.88
CA ASP A 14 -3.84 -16.81 -13.60
C ASP A 14 -3.76 -15.35 -13.12
N HIS A 15 -3.17 -14.48 -13.93
CA HIS A 15 -3.05 -13.07 -13.64
C HIS A 15 -4.42 -12.40 -13.54
N LYS A 16 -4.67 -11.70 -12.44
CA LYS A 16 -5.98 -11.17 -12.05
C LYS A 16 -6.46 -9.98 -12.88
N PHE A 17 -5.54 -9.18 -13.43
CA PHE A 17 -5.89 -7.97 -14.19
C PHE A 17 -5.78 -8.19 -15.70
N LYS A 18 -6.56 -7.40 -16.45
CA LYS A 18 -6.43 -7.32 -17.90
C LYS A 18 -5.13 -6.61 -18.27
N ARG A 19 -4.39 -7.17 -19.22
CA ARG A 19 -3.21 -6.53 -19.81
C ARG A 19 -3.65 -5.81 -21.07
N ASN A 20 -3.91 -4.51 -20.95
CA ASN A 20 -4.37 -3.67 -22.07
C ASN A 20 -3.23 -2.86 -22.70
N THR A 21 -2.05 -2.85 -22.07
CA THR A 21 -0.89 -2.10 -22.54
C THR A 21 0.06 -3.01 -23.31
N ARG A 22 0.53 -2.54 -24.46
CA ARG A 22 1.57 -3.22 -25.26
C ARG A 22 2.93 -2.55 -25.03
N PHE A 23 3.95 -3.38 -24.89
CA PHE A 23 5.35 -2.97 -24.88
C PHE A 23 6.06 -3.75 -25.99
N GLU A 24 6.83 -3.05 -26.82
CA GLU A 24 7.47 -3.61 -28.01
C GLU A 24 8.98 -3.36 -27.95
N ILE A 25 9.77 -4.37 -28.30
CA ILE A 25 11.23 -4.30 -28.42
C ILE A 25 11.60 -4.74 -29.84
N LYS A 26 12.46 -3.98 -30.51
CA LYS A 26 13.08 -4.40 -31.77
C LYS A 26 14.26 -5.30 -31.47
N LEU A 27 14.30 -6.48 -32.09
CA LEU A 27 15.37 -7.46 -31.95
C LEU A 27 15.99 -7.71 -33.33
N SER A 28 17.30 -7.91 -33.36
CA SER A 28 17.97 -8.58 -34.47
C SER A 28 17.60 -10.06 -34.54
N GLU A 29 17.88 -10.70 -35.66
CA GLU A 29 17.61 -12.14 -35.85
C GLU A 29 18.31 -12.99 -34.78
N ILE A 30 19.57 -12.67 -34.47
CA ILE A 30 20.39 -13.36 -33.46
C ILE A 30 19.76 -13.23 -32.06
N GLU A 31 19.28 -12.04 -31.70
CA GLU A 31 18.64 -11.82 -30.40
C GLU A 31 17.30 -12.54 -30.29
N TYR A 32 16.55 -12.62 -31.39
CA TYR A 32 15.28 -13.34 -31.42
C TYR A 32 15.46 -14.86 -31.30
N GLU A 33 16.45 -15.43 -31.98
CA GLU A 33 16.80 -16.85 -31.85
C GLU A 33 17.24 -17.19 -30.42
N ALA A 34 18.10 -16.36 -29.82
CA ALA A 34 18.53 -16.54 -28.44
C ALA A 34 17.36 -16.46 -27.45
N LEU A 35 16.36 -15.60 -27.70
CA LEU A 35 15.16 -15.50 -26.89
C LEU A 35 14.31 -16.78 -26.98
N ILE A 36 14.10 -17.30 -28.20
CA ILE A 36 13.35 -18.54 -28.43
C ILE A 36 14.04 -19.71 -27.74
N GLU A 37 15.36 -19.82 -27.89
CA GLU A 37 16.13 -20.90 -27.28
C GLU A 37 16.00 -20.88 -25.75
N LYS A 38 16.20 -19.72 -25.12
CA LYS A 38 16.03 -19.56 -23.67
C LYS A 38 14.61 -19.90 -23.20
N TRP A 39 13.59 -19.51 -23.97
CA TRP A 39 12.20 -19.84 -23.63
C TRP A 39 11.96 -21.35 -23.67
N HIS A 40 12.45 -22.05 -24.70
CA HIS A 40 12.32 -23.50 -24.81
C HIS A 40 13.10 -24.23 -23.71
N GLN A 41 14.32 -23.77 -23.39
CA GLN A 41 15.13 -24.34 -22.31
C GLN A 41 14.48 -24.18 -20.94
N SER A 42 13.79 -23.06 -20.69
CA SER A 42 13.04 -22.84 -19.44
C SER A 42 11.97 -23.91 -19.22
N GLY A 43 11.20 -24.25 -20.26
CA GLY A 43 10.11 -25.25 -20.18
C GLY A 43 8.95 -24.90 -19.23
N GLN A 44 9.02 -23.80 -18.48
CA GLN A 44 8.08 -23.44 -17.41
C GLN A 44 6.92 -22.56 -17.88
N HIS A 45 7.02 -21.97 -19.07
CA HIS A 45 6.05 -20.98 -19.54
C HIS A 45 5.36 -21.41 -20.83
N ASN A 46 4.03 -21.40 -20.80
CA ASN A 46 3.15 -21.73 -21.93
C ASN A 46 3.16 -20.72 -23.09
N SER A 47 3.87 -19.59 -22.96
CA SER A 47 4.03 -18.59 -24.02
C SER A 47 5.29 -17.76 -23.82
N MET A 48 5.90 -17.33 -24.93
CA MET A 48 7.05 -16.43 -24.91
C MET A 48 6.74 -15.11 -24.19
N ALA A 49 5.50 -14.61 -24.29
CA ALA A 49 5.07 -13.41 -23.57
C ALA A 49 5.02 -13.60 -22.04
N ARG A 50 4.76 -14.83 -21.55
CA ARG A 50 4.83 -15.14 -20.11
C ARG A 50 6.28 -15.24 -19.66
N PHE A 51 7.13 -15.91 -20.44
CA PHE A 51 8.56 -16.01 -20.18
C PHE A 51 9.24 -14.62 -20.12
N ALA A 52 9.04 -13.78 -21.13
CA ALA A 52 9.64 -12.44 -21.18
C ALA A 52 9.24 -11.59 -19.96
N ARG A 53 7.99 -11.67 -19.52
CA ARG A 53 7.54 -10.96 -18.30
C ARG A 53 8.22 -11.49 -17.04
N ALA A 54 8.37 -12.80 -16.91
CA ALA A 54 9.09 -13.39 -15.78
C ALA A 54 10.56 -12.94 -15.74
N CYS A 55 11.21 -12.78 -16.90
CA CYS A 55 12.57 -12.24 -16.95
C CYS A 55 12.66 -10.75 -16.56
N ILE A 56 11.65 -9.93 -16.91
CA ILE A 56 11.66 -8.49 -16.63
C ILE A 56 11.27 -8.18 -15.18
N PHE A 57 10.26 -8.90 -14.68
CA PHE A 57 9.58 -8.58 -13.43
C PHE A 57 9.88 -9.58 -12.30
N GLY A 58 10.61 -10.66 -12.59
CA GLY A 58 10.79 -11.78 -11.68
C GLY A 58 9.60 -12.75 -11.69
N GLU A 59 9.68 -13.78 -10.84
CA GLU A 59 8.59 -14.75 -10.65
C GLU A 59 7.55 -14.28 -9.62
N GLU A 60 7.87 -13.26 -8.83
CA GLU A 60 6.94 -12.71 -7.84
C GLU A 60 5.76 -12.02 -8.53
N ASP A 61 4.55 -12.27 -8.03
CA ASP A 61 3.35 -11.61 -8.56
C ASP A 61 3.33 -10.15 -8.10
N ILE A 62 3.91 -9.25 -8.90
CA ILE A 62 3.91 -7.80 -8.67
C ILE A 62 2.49 -7.28 -8.36
N VAL A 63 1.45 -7.93 -8.92
CA VAL A 63 0.06 -7.61 -8.61
C VAL A 63 -0.32 -7.94 -7.18
N GLU A 64 0.13 -9.07 -6.66
CA GLU A 64 -0.09 -9.45 -5.27
C GLU A 64 0.61 -8.48 -4.32
N ILE A 65 1.87 -8.14 -4.61
CA ILE A 65 2.64 -7.14 -3.86
C ILE A 65 1.89 -5.81 -3.83
N HIS A 66 1.45 -5.32 -4.99
CA HIS A 66 0.71 -4.06 -5.08
C HIS A 66 -0.61 -4.08 -4.28
N LEU A 67 -1.38 -5.16 -4.38
CA LEU A 67 -2.64 -5.29 -3.65
C LEU A 67 -2.42 -5.40 -2.14
N ASN A 68 -1.38 -6.10 -1.70
CA ASN A 68 -1.02 -6.20 -0.29
C ASN A 68 -0.58 -4.85 0.27
N ASN A 69 0.19 -4.07 -0.48
CA ASN A 69 0.58 -2.72 -0.08
C ASN A 69 -0.65 -1.81 0.12
N ILE A 70 -1.61 -1.82 -0.83
CA ILE A 70 -2.86 -1.03 -0.68
C ILE A 70 -3.63 -1.45 0.57
N LYS A 71 -3.75 -2.76 0.83
CA LYS A 71 -4.43 -3.27 2.03
C LYS A 71 -3.75 -2.79 3.31
N GLN A 72 -2.42 -2.90 3.36
CA GLN A 72 -1.64 -2.47 4.50
C GLN A 72 -1.81 -0.97 4.74
N THR A 73 -1.67 -0.14 3.71
CA THR A 73 -1.92 1.31 3.80
C THR A 73 -3.31 1.64 4.35
N ASN A 74 -4.35 0.89 3.95
CA ASN A 74 -5.70 1.11 4.48
C ASN A 74 -5.83 0.72 5.95
N ILE A 75 -5.15 -0.35 6.39
CA ILE A 75 -5.09 -0.75 7.80
C ILE A 75 -4.40 0.35 8.61
N ASP A 76 -3.27 0.84 8.14
CA ASP A 76 -2.50 1.90 8.83
C ASP A 76 -3.33 3.18 8.95
N ARG A 77 -4.03 3.57 7.88
CA ARG A 77 -4.98 4.71 7.91
C ARG A 77 -6.09 4.52 8.94
N LEU A 78 -6.64 3.32 9.06
CA LEU A 78 -7.69 3.03 10.04
C LEU A 78 -7.16 3.13 11.48
N GLN A 79 -5.93 2.66 11.74
CA GLN A 79 -5.28 2.79 13.03
C GLN A 79 -5.06 4.26 13.40
N VAL A 80 -4.54 5.07 12.47
CA VAL A 80 -4.35 6.51 12.64
C VAL A 80 -5.70 7.21 12.91
N ALA A 81 -6.73 6.91 12.12
CA ALA A 81 -8.07 7.48 12.31
C ALA A 81 -8.65 7.11 13.69
N GLY A 82 -8.45 5.87 14.14
CA GLY A 82 -8.86 5.42 15.47
C GLY A 82 -8.12 6.16 16.60
N ALA A 83 -6.82 6.40 16.45
CA ALA A 83 -6.04 7.18 17.40
C ALA A 83 -6.52 8.64 17.47
N LEU A 84 -6.71 9.29 16.31
CA LEU A 84 -7.25 10.65 16.22
C LEU A 84 -8.64 10.76 16.83
N GLY A 85 -9.51 9.77 16.63
CA GLY A 85 -10.84 9.72 17.24
C GLY A 85 -10.79 9.71 18.76
N LYS A 86 -9.86 8.95 19.37
CA LYS A 86 -9.65 8.94 20.82
C LYS A 86 -9.17 10.30 21.32
N ILE A 87 -8.20 10.91 20.64
CA ILE A 87 -7.67 12.23 20.99
C ILE A 87 -8.77 13.29 20.91
N GLY A 88 -9.56 13.30 19.83
CA GLY A 88 -10.67 14.24 19.67
C GLY A 88 -11.75 14.07 20.74
N SER A 89 -12.07 12.83 21.12
CA SER A 89 -13.01 12.54 22.22
C SER A 89 -12.50 13.11 23.55
N ASN A 90 -11.24 12.87 23.88
CA ASN A 90 -10.62 13.39 25.10
C ASN A 90 -10.62 14.92 25.08
N PHE A 91 -10.16 15.54 24.00
CA PHE A 91 -10.17 17.00 23.85
C PHE A 91 -11.58 17.59 24.05
N ASN A 92 -12.61 16.97 23.47
CA ASN A 92 -13.99 17.43 23.61
C ASN A 92 -14.50 17.30 25.06
N GLN A 93 -14.07 16.26 25.79
CA GLN A 93 -14.39 16.11 27.23
C GLN A 93 -13.72 17.21 28.05
N ILE A 94 -12.44 17.49 27.80
CA ILE A 94 -11.68 18.57 28.44
C ILE A 94 -12.37 19.92 28.19
N ALA A 95 -12.72 20.21 26.93
CA ALA A 95 -13.41 21.44 26.56
C ALA A 95 -14.77 21.58 27.26
N LYS A 96 -15.55 20.50 27.34
CA LYS A 96 -16.84 20.49 28.07
C LYS A 96 -16.65 20.71 29.58
N GLN A 97 -15.63 20.11 30.19
CA GLN A 97 -15.33 20.30 31.61
C GLN A 97 -14.94 21.76 31.89
N LEU A 98 -14.03 22.33 31.09
CA LEU A 98 -13.63 23.74 31.19
C LEU A 98 -14.83 24.69 31.03
N ASN A 99 -15.71 24.42 30.07
CA ASN A 99 -16.85 25.28 29.76
C ASN A 99 -18.01 25.14 30.77
N SER A 100 -18.15 24.01 31.47
CA SER A 100 -19.30 23.74 32.34
C SER A 100 -19.12 24.22 33.79
N LYS A 101 -17.92 24.12 34.36
CA LYS A 101 -17.54 24.71 35.65
C LYS A 101 -16.05 25.03 35.66
N TYR A 102 -15.71 26.29 35.40
CA TYR A 102 -14.32 26.73 35.47
C TYR A 102 -13.84 26.70 36.92
N ASP A 103 -12.97 25.75 37.23
CA ASP A 103 -12.17 25.69 38.46
C ASP A 103 -10.69 25.79 38.06
N PHE A 104 -9.96 26.72 38.66
CA PHE A 104 -8.58 27.03 38.29
C PHE A 104 -7.64 25.83 38.48
N ILE A 105 -7.89 25.01 39.51
CA ILE A 105 -7.10 23.80 39.77
C ILE A 105 -7.37 22.79 38.66
N THR A 106 -8.64 22.52 38.37
CA THR A 106 -9.07 21.62 37.28
C THR A 106 -8.55 22.06 35.92
N ALA A 107 -8.58 23.36 35.60
CA ALA A 107 -8.06 23.90 34.35
C ALA A 107 -6.54 23.68 34.19
N LYS A 108 -5.79 23.80 35.29
CA LYS A 108 -4.34 23.56 35.30
C LYS A 108 -4.00 22.08 35.07
N THR A 109 -4.78 21.17 35.63
CA THR A 109 -4.62 19.71 35.39
C THR A 109 -4.92 19.36 33.94
N LEU A 110 -5.98 19.94 33.37
CA LEU A 110 -6.40 19.73 31.99
C LEU A 110 -5.37 20.25 30.97
N ILE A 111 -4.70 21.38 31.26
CA ILE A 111 -3.58 21.88 30.45
C ILE A 111 -2.40 20.89 30.47
N ALA A 112 -2.08 20.31 31.63
CA ALA A 112 -1.00 19.32 31.74
C ALA A 112 -1.32 18.02 30.96
N GLU A 113 -2.58 17.61 30.90
CA GLU A 113 -3.00 16.48 30.07
C GLU A 113 -2.93 16.79 28.57
N LEU A 114 -3.30 18.01 28.16
CA LEU A 114 -3.16 18.47 26.78
C LEU A 114 -1.68 18.49 26.33
N GLU A 115 -0.75 18.90 27.19
CA GLU A 115 0.68 18.85 26.86
C GLU A 115 1.20 17.41 26.69
N LYS A 116 0.71 16.46 27.49
CA LYS A 116 1.05 15.03 27.30
C LYS A 116 0.57 14.51 25.95
N ILE A 117 -0.69 14.81 25.60
CA ILE A 117 -1.28 14.41 24.30
C ILE A 117 -0.49 15.05 23.15
N ARG A 118 -0.11 16.33 23.26
CA ARG A 118 0.75 17.00 22.27
C ARG A 118 2.09 16.29 22.11
N THR A 119 2.74 15.90 23.21
CA THR A 119 4.04 15.22 23.18
C THR A 119 3.94 13.83 22.54
N GLU A 120 2.84 13.11 22.77
CA GLU A 120 2.58 11.82 22.10
C GLU A 120 2.34 11.99 20.61
N LEU A 121 1.62 13.04 20.20
CA LEU A 121 1.41 13.39 18.79
C LEU A 121 2.73 13.77 18.09
N GLU A 122 3.60 14.56 18.73
CA GLU A 122 4.92 14.90 18.19
C GLU A 122 5.79 13.64 17.99
N LYS A 123 5.72 12.66 18.90
CA LYS A 123 6.43 11.37 18.73
C LYS A 123 5.92 10.57 17.54
N ILE A 124 4.60 10.54 17.32
CA ILE A 124 4.00 9.84 16.19
C ILE A 124 4.33 10.55 14.88
N SER A 125 4.36 11.89 14.86
CA SER A 125 4.76 12.68 13.68
C SER A 125 6.23 12.43 13.31
N ASN A 126 7.14 12.48 14.28
CA ASN A 126 8.58 12.30 14.04
C ASN A 126 8.95 10.86 13.63
N LEU A 127 8.09 9.87 13.90
CA LEU A 127 8.25 8.51 13.37
C LEU A 127 7.82 8.39 11.90
N ASN A 128 6.99 9.31 11.40
CA ASN A 128 6.56 9.36 9.99
C ASN A 128 7.47 10.22 9.10
N ASP A 129 8.21 11.18 9.66
CA ASP A 129 9.14 12.06 8.91
C ASP A 129 10.55 11.42 8.70
N GLY A 130 10.71 10.13 9.04
CA GLY A 130 11.95 9.36 8.95
C GLY A 130 12.06 8.42 7.74
N GLU A 131 11.18 8.55 6.75
CA GLU A 131 11.25 7.94 5.41
C GLU A 131 11.54 8.99 4.33
#